data_AF-A0AAW3NL22-F1
#
_entry.id   AF-A0AAW3NL22-F1
#
_cell.length_a   1.000
_cell.length_b   1.000
_cell.length_c   1.000
_cell.angle_alpha   90.00
_cell.angle_beta   90.00
_cell.angle_gamma   90.00
#
_symmetry.space_group_name_H-M   'P 1'
#
loop_
_entity.id
_entity.type
_entity.pdbx_description
1 polymer ?
#
loop_
_entity_poly.entity_id
_entity_poly.type
_entity_poly.pdbx_seq_one_letter_code
_entity_poly.pdbx_strand_id
1 'polypeptide(L)'
;MSNPIKNIVIVGGGTAGWMAASYLVRALQQQTNITLIESAAIPRIGVGEATIPSLQKVFFDFLGIPEREWMPQVNGAFKAAIKFVNWRKPPERSRDDHFYHLFGSVPNCDGVPLTHYWLRKRELGFQQPMEYACYPQPGALDGKLAPCLPDGTRQMPHAWHFDAHLVADFLKRWAIERGVKQVVDEVVEVRLNERGYISSLSTKEGRTLEGDLFIDCSGMRGLLINQALKEPFIDMSDYLLCDSAVASAVPNADARVGIEPYTSAIAMNSGWTWKIPMLGRFGSGYVFSSKFTSRDQATADFLNLWGLPDNQPLNQIKFRVGRNGRAWVNNCVAIGLSSCFLEPLESTGIYFIYAALYQLVKHFPDTSFDPRLTDAFNAEIVHMFDDCRDFVQAHYFASSRDDTPFWLANRHDLRLSDAIKEKVERYKAGLPLTTTSFDDATYYETFDYEFRNFWLNGNYYCIFAGLGLLPDRSLPLLRHRPESIDKAEAMFARIRREAERLRTSLPTNYDYLRSLREGDAGLSRSQPGPTLAAPEIL
;
A
#
# COMPACT_ATOMS: atom_id res chain seq x y z
N MET A 1 34.02 -8.46 22.07
CA MET A 1 33.32 -7.85 20.92
C MET A 1 32.53 -8.96 20.26
N SER A 2 31.24 -8.76 20.04
CA SER A 2 30.35 -9.70 19.34
C SER A 2 30.68 -9.75 17.84
N ASN A 3 30.40 -10.88 17.19
CA ASN A 3 30.70 -11.06 15.77
C ASN A 3 29.58 -10.45 14.91
N PRO A 4 29.90 -9.89 13.72
CA PRO A 4 28.86 -9.45 12.79
C PRO A 4 28.03 -10.64 12.29
N ILE A 5 26.80 -10.36 11.88
CA ILE A 5 25.96 -11.31 11.14
C ILE A 5 26.67 -11.64 9.81
N LYS A 6 26.87 -12.93 9.53
CA LYS A 6 27.51 -13.40 8.29
C LYS A 6 26.57 -14.13 7.36
N ASN A 7 25.56 -14.82 7.89
CA ASN A 7 24.63 -15.61 7.08
C ASN A 7 23.19 -15.26 7.42
N ILE A 8 22.43 -14.83 6.41
CA ILE A 8 20.99 -14.57 6.50
C ILE A 8 20.25 -15.62 5.69
N VAL A 9 19.23 -16.23 6.28
CA VAL A 9 18.32 -17.16 5.59
C VAL A 9 16.91 -16.57 5.55
N ILE A 10 16.39 -16.35 4.34
CA ILE A 10 15.05 -15.82 4.09
C ILE A 10 14.14 -16.97 3.68
N VAL A 11 13.00 -17.14 4.34
CA VAL A 11 12.04 -18.22 4.05
C VAL A 11 10.80 -17.66 3.39
N GLY A 12 10.56 -18.06 2.13
CA GLY A 12 9.41 -17.65 1.32
C GLY A 12 9.80 -16.70 0.20
N GLY A 13 9.43 -17.02 -1.05
CA GLY A 13 9.79 -16.28 -2.27
C GLY A 13 8.66 -15.44 -2.88
N GLY A 14 7.74 -14.95 -2.06
CA GLY A 14 6.76 -13.95 -2.46
C GLY A 14 7.37 -12.55 -2.60
N THR A 15 6.52 -11.54 -2.77
CA THR A 15 6.94 -10.12 -2.77
C THR A 15 7.75 -9.77 -1.53
N ALA A 16 7.32 -10.19 -0.33
CA ALA A 16 8.04 -9.95 0.92
C ALA A 16 9.47 -10.54 0.92
N GLY A 17 9.62 -11.78 0.46
CA GLY A 17 10.91 -12.47 0.38
C GLY A 17 11.89 -11.79 -0.56
N TRP A 18 11.45 -11.49 -1.78
CA TRP A 18 12.32 -10.86 -2.78
C TRP A 18 12.58 -9.39 -2.50
N MET A 19 11.66 -8.66 -1.87
CA MET A 19 11.96 -7.33 -1.33
C MET A 19 12.99 -7.41 -0.20
N ALA A 20 12.87 -8.37 0.72
CA ALA A 20 13.84 -8.57 1.79
C ALA A 20 15.23 -8.90 1.24
N ALA A 21 15.32 -9.83 0.29
CA ALA A 21 16.56 -10.20 -0.38
C ALA A 21 17.23 -9.00 -1.06
N SER A 22 16.47 -8.24 -1.86
CA SER A 22 16.99 -7.06 -2.57
C SER A 22 17.42 -5.95 -1.63
N TYR A 23 16.63 -5.66 -0.58
CA TYR A 23 16.94 -4.59 0.36
C TYR A 23 18.17 -4.93 1.20
N LEU A 24 18.24 -6.15 1.73
CA LEU A 24 19.35 -6.56 2.58
C LEU A 24 20.66 -6.72 1.79
N VAL A 25 20.63 -7.26 0.56
CA VAL A 25 21.86 -7.36 -0.26
C VAL A 25 22.40 -5.98 -0.62
N ARG A 26 21.52 -5.00 -0.83
CA ARG A 26 21.91 -3.60 -1.08
C ARG A 26 22.46 -2.91 0.17
N ALA A 27 21.80 -3.11 1.32
CA ALA A 27 22.17 -2.47 2.58
C ALA A 27 23.49 -2.99 3.13
N LEU A 28 23.69 -4.31 3.06
CA LEU A 28 24.79 -4.98 3.74
C LEU A 28 26.05 -5.09 2.87
N GLN A 29 25.97 -4.88 1.55
CA GLN A 29 27.04 -4.80 0.53
C GLN A 29 28.16 -5.86 0.59
N GLN A 30 28.93 -5.93 1.67
CA GLN A 30 30.00 -6.89 1.89
C GLN A 30 29.85 -7.61 3.25
N GLN A 31 30.45 -8.80 3.37
CA GLN A 31 30.54 -9.63 4.59
C GLN A 31 29.29 -10.44 4.98
N THR A 32 28.16 -10.33 4.27
CA THR A 32 26.95 -11.11 4.54
C THR A 32 26.53 -11.97 3.34
N ASN A 33 26.39 -13.27 3.56
CA ASN A 33 25.79 -14.22 2.62
C ASN A 33 24.28 -14.26 2.83
N ILE A 34 23.50 -14.11 1.77
CA ILE A 34 22.05 -14.16 1.83
C ILE A 34 21.56 -15.35 1.01
N THR A 35 20.82 -16.26 1.65
CA THR A 35 20.14 -17.37 1.00
C THR A 35 18.63 -17.21 1.14
N LEU A 36 17.90 -17.25 0.03
CA LEU A 36 16.44 -17.31 0.04
C LEU A 36 15.99 -18.72 -0.33
N ILE A 37 15.16 -19.34 0.51
CA ILE A 37 14.49 -20.61 0.24
C ILE A 37 13.01 -20.38 -0.10
N GLU A 38 12.54 -20.94 -1.22
CA GLU A 38 11.14 -20.88 -1.66
C GLU A 38 10.63 -22.23 -2.17
N SER A 39 9.38 -22.58 -1.84
CA SER A 39 8.75 -23.81 -2.33
C SER A 39 7.98 -23.52 -3.61
N ALA A 40 8.23 -24.33 -4.66
CA ALA A 40 7.47 -24.27 -5.91
C ALA A 40 6.01 -24.75 -5.74
N ALA A 41 5.70 -25.48 -4.66
CA ALA A 41 4.38 -26.05 -4.42
C ALA A 41 3.41 -25.06 -3.75
N ILE A 42 3.91 -23.93 -3.23
CA ILE A 42 3.12 -22.95 -2.48
C ILE A 42 2.94 -21.70 -3.36
N PRO A 43 1.73 -21.44 -3.90
CA PRO A 43 1.48 -20.27 -4.72
C PRO A 43 1.73 -18.97 -3.96
N ARG A 44 2.25 -17.97 -4.68
CA ARG A 44 2.34 -16.59 -4.20
C ARG A 44 0.95 -15.94 -4.22
N ILE A 45 0.72 -14.93 -3.39
CA ILE A 45 -0.49 -14.11 -3.47
C ILE A 45 -0.27 -13.01 -4.51
N GLY A 46 -1.17 -12.89 -5.48
CA GLY A 46 -1.12 -11.88 -6.54
C GLY A 46 -2.44 -11.78 -7.29
N VAL A 47 -3.13 -10.66 -7.12
CA VAL A 47 -4.46 -10.39 -7.72
C VAL A 47 -4.55 -8.97 -8.29
N GLY A 48 -3.40 -8.30 -8.44
CA GLY A 48 -3.23 -6.87 -8.64
C GLY A 48 -2.99 -6.18 -7.29
N GLU A 49 -1.89 -5.46 -7.16
CA GLU A 49 -1.50 -4.73 -5.95
C GLU A 49 -1.55 -3.23 -6.21
N ALA A 50 -1.94 -2.48 -5.18
CA ALA A 50 -1.90 -1.03 -5.17
C ALA A 50 -0.87 -0.57 -4.12
N THR A 51 -0.19 0.53 -4.41
CA THR A 51 0.90 1.03 -3.57
C THR A 51 0.73 2.49 -3.20
N ILE A 52 1.77 3.07 -2.60
CA ILE A 52 1.84 4.47 -2.16
C ILE A 52 3.20 5.08 -2.60
N PRO A 53 3.35 6.41 -2.65
CA PRO A 53 4.50 7.08 -3.28
C PRO A 53 5.86 6.68 -2.71
N SER A 54 5.92 6.36 -1.41
CA SER A 54 7.13 5.94 -0.72
C SER A 54 7.76 4.66 -1.27
N LEU A 55 7.05 3.85 -2.08
CA LEU A 55 7.66 2.69 -2.73
C LEU A 55 8.84 3.09 -3.63
N GLN A 56 8.75 4.17 -4.41
CA GLN A 56 9.93 4.62 -5.18
C GLN A 56 11.00 5.17 -4.25
N LYS A 57 10.63 6.09 -3.36
CA LYS A 57 11.58 6.85 -2.53
C LYS A 57 12.34 6.02 -1.51
N VAL A 58 11.68 5.03 -0.90
CA VAL A 58 12.23 4.23 0.20
C VAL A 58 12.83 2.92 -0.30
N PHE A 59 12.18 2.30 -1.29
CA PHE A 59 12.57 0.98 -1.75
C PHE A 59 13.36 1.03 -3.05
N PHE A 60 12.76 1.43 -4.17
CA PHE A 60 13.45 1.36 -5.47
C PHE A 60 14.64 2.33 -5.59
N ASP A 61 14.54 3.55 -5.07
CA ASP A 61 15.65 4.52 -5.03
C ASP A 61 16.80 4.01 -4.14
N PHE A 62 16.49 3.33 -3.03
CA PHE A 62 17.51 2.68 -2.18
C PHE A 62 18.27 1.59 -2.95
N LEU A 63 17.55 0.79 -3.75
CA LEU A 63 18.14 -0.18 -4.67
C LEU A 63 18.88 0.47 -5.86
N GLY A 64 18.66 1.77 -6.11
CA GLY A 64 19.20 2.48 -7.27
C GLY A 64 18.49 2.15 -8.57
N ILE A 65 17.20 1.77 -8.50
CA ILE A 65 16.39 1.36 -9.65
C ILE A 65 15.40 2.49 -9.97
N PRO A 66 15.56 3.21 -11.10
CA PRO A 66 14.66 4.29 -11.45
C PRO A 66 13.28 3.76 -11.89
N GLU A 67 12.24 4.57 -11.68
CA GLU A 67 10.85 4.22 -12.01
C GLU A 67 10.66 3.69 -13.44
N ARG A 68 11.30 4.37 -14.40
CA ARG A 68 11.27 4.01 -15.82
C ARG A 68 11.84 2.62 -16.14
N GLU A 69 12.64 2.02 -15.25
CA GLU A 69 13.24 0.70 -15.48
C GLU A 69 12.36 -0.43 -14.98
N TRP A 70 11.81 -0.31 -13.77
CA TRP A 70 11.03 -1.38 -13.16
C TRP A 70 9.57 -1.36 -13.60
N MET A 71 8.96 -0.17 -13.76
CA MET A 71 7.53 -0.04 -14.04
C MET A 71 7.11 -0.76 -15.35
N PRO A 72 7.83 -0.63 -16.49
CA PRO A 72 7.48 -1.36 -17.70
C PRO A 72 7.60 -2.89 -17.55
N GLN A 73 8.61 -3.37 -16.81
CA GLN A 73 8.87 -4.80 -16.61
C GLN A 73 7.80 -5.51 -15.77
N VAL A 74 6.99 -4.75 -15.03
CA VAL A 74 5.95 -5.28 -14.15
C VAL A 74 4.54 -4.96 -14.60
N ASN A 75 4.41 -4.48 -15.84
CA ASN A 75 3.15 -3.97 -16.38
C ASN A 75 2.50 -2.91 -15.47
N GLY A 76 3.33 -2.04 -14.89
CA GLY A 76 2.88 -1.02 -13.96
C GLY A 76 1.92 -0.02 -14.60
N ALA A 77 0.98 0.48 -13.81
CA ALA A 77 0.08 1.58 -14.13
C ALA A 77 0.05 2.59 -12.98
N PHE A 78 -0.50 3.77 -13.21
CA PHE A 78 -0.50 4.86 -12.23
C PHE A 78 -1.67 4.81 -11.25
N LYS A 79 -1.41 5.25 -10.02
CA LYS A 79 -2.38 5.47 -8.95
C LYS A 79 -2.16 6.84 -8.32
N ALA A 80 -3.10 7.77 -8.47
CA ALA A 80 -3.05 9.10 -7.85
C ALA A 80 -3.94 9.22 -6.61
N ALA A 81 -4.85 8.27 -6.39
CA ALA A 81 -5.80 8.28 -5.29
C ALA A 81 -6.41 6.89 -5.04
N ILE A 82 -7.21 6.80 -3.98
CA ILE A 82 -8.27 5.80 -3.83
C ILE A 82 -9.61 6.50 -3.98
N LYS A 83 -10.48 5.99 -4.86
CA LYS A 83 -11.86 6.44 -5.03
C LYS A 83 -12.80 5.52 -4.25
N PHE A 84 -13.44 6.06 -3.23
CA PHE A 84 -14.44 5.34 -2.44
C PHE A 84 -15.80 5.52 -3.11
N VAL A 85 -16.50 4.41 -3.41
CA VAL A 85 -17.80 4.41 -4.10
C VAL A 85 -18.85 3.73 -3.23
N ASN A 86 -20.00 4.38 -3.04
CA ASN A 86 -21.15 3.89 -2.26
C ASN A 86 -20.88 3.65 -0.75
N TRP A 87 -19.91 4.34 -0.17
CA TRP A 87 -19.53 4.17 1.24
C TRP A 87 -20.34 5.05 2.19
N ARG A 88 -20.93 6.15 1.69
CA ARG A 88 -21.44 7.20 2.56
C ARG A 88 -22.78 6.83 3.18
N LYS A 89 -23.70 6.33 2.36
CA LYS A 89 -25.09 5.99 2.70
C LYS A 89 -25.54 4.75 1.94
N PRO A 90 -26.69 4.14 2.27
CA PRO A 90 -27.22 3.02 1.49
C PRO A 90 -27.26 3.37 0.00
N PRO A 91 -26.77 2.47 -0.88
CA PRO A 91 -26.56 2.79 -2.29
C PRO A 91 -27.88 3.05 -3.02
N GLU A 92 -27.97 4.19 -3.73
CA GLU A 92 -29.08 4.55 -4.60
C GLU A 92 -28.60 4.62 -6.05
N ARG A 93 -29.22 3.88 -6.97
CA ARG A 93 -28.78 3.83 -8.40
C ARG A 93 -28.79 5.19 -9.11
N SER A 94 -29.57 6.15 -8.62
CA SER A 94 -29.70 7.49 -9.21
C SER A 94 -28.70 8.51 -8.67
N ARG A 95 -27.88 8.14 -7.67
CA ARG A 95 -26.89 9.03 -7.07
C ARG A 95 -25.48 8.54 -7.36
N ASP A 96 -24.62 9.47 -7.76
CA ASP A 96 -23.18 9.24 -7.78
C ASP A 96 -22.64 9.52 -6.38
N ASP A 97 -22.44 8.47 -5.58
CA ASP A 97 -21.82 8.54 -4.26
C ASP A 97 -20.36 8.13 -4.34
N HIS A 98 -19.48 9.11 -4.54
CA HIS A 98 -18.05 8.88 -4.42
C HIS A 98 -17.31 10.05 -3.78
N PHE A 99 -16.11 9.76 -3.28
CA PHE A 99 -15.12 10.74 -2.85
C PHE A 99 -13.72 10.17 -3.07
N TYR A 100 -12.71 11.05 -3.06
CA TYR A 100 -11.32 10.65 -3.22
C TYR A 100 -10.51 10.82 -1.93
N HIS A 101 -9.68 9.82 -1.63
CA HIS A 101 -8.52 9.96 -0.77
C HIS A 101 -7.28 10.14 -1.65
N LEU A 102 -6.71 11.35 -1.62
CA LEU A 102 -5.62 11.75 -2.51
C LEU A 102 -4.27 11.66 -1.81
N PHE A 103 -3.24 11.33 -2.58
CA PHE A 103 -1.87 11.59 -2.18
C PHE A 103 -1.57 13.10 -2.18
N GLY A 104 -0.54 13.48 -1.44
CA GLY A 104 -0.14 14.86 -1.23
C GLY A 104 -0.77 15.52 -0.01
N SER A 105 -0.08 16.55 0.47
CA SER A 105 -0.46 17.36 1.62
C SER A 105 -1.45 18.46 1.21
N VAL A 106 -2.40 18.77 2.11
CA VAL A 106 -3.26 19.93 1.93
C VAL A 106 -2.46 21.20 2.23
N PRO A 107 -2.47 22.23 1.36
CA PRO A 107 -1.79 23.48 1.63
C PRO A 107 -2.25 24.15 2.93
N ASN A 108 -1.34 24.85 3.60
CA ASN A 108 -1.65 25.69 4.76
C ASN A 108 -1.79 27.16 4.35
N CYS A 109 -2.74 27.86 4.98
CA CYS A 109 -2.89 29.31 4.92
C CYS A 109 -2.74 29.88 6.34
N ASP A 110 -1.72 30.72 6.55
CA ASP A 110 -1.38 31.32 7.85
C ASP A 110 -1.32 30.31 9.01
N GLY A 111 -0.74 29.12 8.74
CA GLY A 111 -0.56 28.03 9.70
C GLY A 111 -1.78 27.13 9.93
N VAL A 112 -2.87 27.31 9.18
CA VAL A 112 -4.08 26.47 9.25
C VAL A 112 -4.31 25.76 7.91
N PRO A 113 -4.60 24.45 7.87
CA PRO A 113 -4.86 23.75 6.61
C PRO A 113 -6.10 24.26 5.88
N LEU A 114 -6.08 24.23 4.54
CA LEU A 114 -7.25 24.63 3.72
C LEU A 114 -8.54 23.87 4.05
N THR A 115 -8.45 22.65 4.60
CA THR A 115 -9.63 21.89 5.04
C THR A 115 -10.48 22.64 6.07
N HIS A 116 -9.86 23.42 6.97
CA HIS A 116 -10.59 24.18 7.99
C HIS A 116 -11.27 25.42 7.42
N TYR A 117 -10.66 26.05 6.41
CA TYR A 117 -11.28 27.13 5.66
C TYR A 117 -12.43 26.61 4.80
N TRP A 118 -12.27 25.46 4.15
CA TRP A 118 -13.34 24.77 3.42
C TRP A 118 -14.54 24.49 4.33
N LEU A 119 -14.29 23.97 5.54
CA LEU A 119 -15.36 23.68 6.49
C LEU A 119 -16.12 24.95 6.88
N ARG A 120 -15.40 26.06 7.15
CA ARG A 120 -16.04 27.35 7.40
C ARG A 120 -16.91 27.81 6.23
N LYS A 121 -16.45 27.67 4.99
CA LYS A 121 -17.28 27.97 3.81
C LYS A 121 -18.51 27.07 3.75
N ARG A 122 -18.36 25.80 4.10
CA ARG A 122 -19.45 24.83 4.12
C ARG A 122 -20.52 25.19 5.17
N GLU A 123 -20.12 25.66 6.35
CA GLU A 123 -21.05 26.21 7.35
C GLU A 123 -21.87 27.41 6.81
N LEU A 124 -21.28 28.17 5.88
CA LEU A 124 -21.91 29.29 5.19
C LEU A 124 -22.64 28.89 3.89
N GLY A 125 -22.84 27.59 3.65
CA GLY A 125 -23.63 27.09 2.52
C GLY A 125 -22.82 26.72 1.27
N PHE A 126 -21.49 26.71 1.31
CA PHE A 126 -20.68 26.22 0.19
C PHE A 126 -20.86 24.70 -0.03
N GLN A 127 -21.14 24.30 -1.27
CA GLN A 127 -21.60 22.94 -1.59
C GLN A 127 -20.50 22.01 -2.13
N GLN A 128 -19.36 22.54 -2.57
CA GLN A 128 -18.31 21.71 -3.19
C GLN A 128 -17.72 20.73 -2.14
N PRO A 129 -17.53 19.44 -2.49
CA PRO A 129 -16.84 18.49 -1.63
C PRO A 129 -15.42 18.95 -1.27
N MET A 130 -14.92 18.48 -0.13
CA MET A 130 -13.66 18.93 0.47
C MET A 130 -12.49 18.74 -0.49
N GLU A 131 -12.38 17.55 -1.04
CA GLU A 131 -11.29 17.12 -1.89
C GLU A 131 -11.25 17.90 -3.20
N TYR A 132 -12.41 18.18 -3.82
CA TYR A 132 -12.50 19.01 -5.01
C TYR A 132 -12.18 20.50 -4.76
N ALA A 133 -12.35 20.97 -3.52
CA ALA A 133 -12.01 22.33 -3.13
C ALA A 133 -10.53 22.45 -2.72
N CYS A 134 -9.98 21.43 -2.05
CA CYS A 134 -8.67 21.50 -1.41
C CYS A 134 -7.53 20.87 -2.23
N TYR A 135 -7.85 20.13 -3.30
CA TYR A 135 -6.88 19.48 -4.17
C TYR A 135 -7.15 19.81 -5.65
N PRO A 136 -6.11 19.99 -6.48
CA PRO A 136 -6.28 20.32 -7.89
C PRO A 136 -6.66 19.13 -8.78
N GLN A 137 -6.29 17.90 -8.40
CA GLN A 137 -6.36 16.75 -9.29
C GLN A 137 -7.67 15.93 -9.34
N PRO A 138 -8.65 16.00 -8.40
CA PRO A 138 -9.84 15.13 -8.45
C PRO A 138 -10.58 15.12 -9.80
N GLY A 139 -10.82 16.30 -10.40
CA GLY A 139 -11.47 16.39 -11.71
C GLY A 139 -10.65 15.82 -12.86
N ALA A 140 -9.32 15.80 -12.75
CA ALA A 140 -8.45 15.12 -13.71
C ALA A 140 -8.56 13.59 -13.58
N LEU A 141 -8.77 13.09 -12.35
CA LEU A 141 -9.03 11.67 -12.11
C LEU A 141 -10.37 11.26 -12.69
N ASP A 142 -11.43 12.06 -12.53
CA ASP A 142 -12.73 11.83 -13.17
C ASP A 142 -12.59 11.66 -14.70
N GLY A 143 -11.76 12.51 -15.31
CA GLY A 143 -11.40 12.46 -16.73
C GLY A 143 -10.41 11.35 -17.12
N LYS A 144 -9.98 10.50 -16.17
CA LYS A 144 -8.99 9.43 -16.35
C LYS A 144 -7.66 9.93 -16.93
N LEU A 145 -7.19 11.10 -16.49
CA LEU A 145 -5.96 11.72 -16.97
C LEU A 145 -4.70 11.19 -16.26
N ALA A 146 -3.57 11.19 -16.96
CA ALA A 146 -2.30 10.71 -16.41
C ALA A 146 -1.78 11.63 -15.28
N PRO A 147 -0.92 11.16 -14.36
CA PRO A 147 -0.31 12.03 -13.37
C PRO A 147 0.87 12.86 -13.91
N CYS A 148 1.22 12.68 -15.20
CA CYS A 148 2.37 13.29 -15.86
C CYS A 148 1.96 13.91 -17.21
N LEU A 149 2.67 14.96 -17.62
CA LEU A 149 2.63 15.48 -18.99
C LEU A 149 3.26 14.47 -19.96
N PRO A 150 3.04 14.61 -21.29
CA PRO A 150 3.59 13.69 -22.29
C PRO A 150 5.12 13.61 -22.28
N ASP A 151 5.81 14.65 -21.84
CA ASP A 151 7.27 14.69 -21.68
C ASP A 151 7.79 14.00 -20.41
N GLY A 152 6.90 13.45 -19.58
CA GLY A 152 7.24 12.81 -18.31
C GLY A 152 7.25 13.75 -17.10
N THR A 153 6.96 15.04 -17.26
CA THR A 153 6.92 15.98 -16.13
C THR A 153 5.74 15.66 -15.21
N ARG A 154 6.03 15.22 -13.98
CA ARG A 154 5.03 14.91 -12.95
C ARG A 154 4.21 16.16 -12.59
N GLN A 155 2.88 16.02 -12.59
CA GLN A 155 1.93 17.09 -12.23
C GLN A 155 1.19 16.85 -10.91
N MET A 156 1.14 15.61 -10.42
CA MET A 156 0.53 15.27 -9.13
C MET A 156 1.28 14.11 -8.45
N PRO A 157 1.24 14.04 -7.10
CA PRO A 157 1.73 12.88 -6.38
C PRO A 157 0.99 11.61 -6.83
N HIS A 158 1.74 10.53 -7.01
CA HIS A 158 1.18 9.25 -7.43
C HIS A 158 2.05 8.10 -6.95
N ALA A 159 1.49 6.90 -7.10
CA ALA A 159 2.07 5.60 -6.85
C ALA A 159 1.68 4.66 -8.00
N TRP A 160 1.74 3.35 -7.76
CA TRP A 160 1.61 2.35 -8.82
C TRP A 160 0.58 1.27 -8.51
N HIS A 161 -0.06 0.80 -9.57
CA HIS A 161 -0.70 -0.51 -9.65
C HIS A 161 0.22 -1.44 -10.43
N PHE A 162 0.32 -2.70 -10.03
CA PHE A 162 1.09 -3.69 -10.79
C PHE A 162 0.67 -5.12 -10.46
N ASP A 163 1.20 -6.06 -11.24
CA ASP A 163 1.17 -7.48 -10.92
C ASP A 163 2.29 -7.82 -9.91
N ALA A 164 1.90 -8.28 -8.73
CA ALA A 164 2.82 -8.65 -7.66
C ALA A 164 3.80 -9.76 -8.07
N HIS A 165 3.36 -10.68 -8.93
CA HIS A 165 4.22 -11.76 -9.42
C HIS A 165 5.36 -11.22 -10.28
N LEU A 166 5.05 -10.24 -11.14
CA LEU A 166 6.06 -9.63 -12.00
C LEU A 166 7.07 -8.79 -11.19
N VAL A 167 6.62 -8.08 -10.14
CA VAL A 167 7.53 -7.38 -9.21
C VAL A 167 8.43 -8.38 -8.48
N ALA A 168 7.87 -9.46 -7.95
CA ALA A 168 8.65 -10.50 -7.29
C ALA A 168 9.68 -11.13 -8.24
N ASP A 169 9.30 -11.41 -9.50
CA ASP A 169 10.19 -11.97 -10.51
C ASP A 169 11.28 -10.97 -10.95
N PHE A 170 10.94 -9.69 -11.06
CA PHE A 170 11.91 -8.61 -11.32
C PHE A 170 12.96 -8.53 -10.21
N LEU A 171 12.51 -8.45 -8.96
CA LEU A 171 13.39 -8.36 -7.79
C LEU A 171 14.21 -9.63 -7.60
N LYS A 172 13.66 -10.80 -7.90
CA LYS A 172 14.38 -12.07 -7.94
C LYS A 172 15.58 -12.02 -8.86
N ARG A 173 15.39 -11.61 -10.12
CA ARG A 173 16.50 -11.48 -11.08
C ARG A 173 17.55 -10.48 -10.56
N TRP A 174 17.08 -9.32 -10.10
CA TRP A 174 17.94 -8.25 -9.59
C TRP A 174 18.80 -8.69 -8.39
N ALA A 175 18.22 -9.41 -7.44
CA ALA A 175 18.89 -9.87 -6.23
C ALA A 175 19.88 -11.01 -6.49
N ILE A 176 19.52 -11.97 -7.35
CA ILE A 176 20.39 -13.10 -7.72
C ILE A 176 21.66 -12.59 -8.42
N GLU A 177 21.52 -11.62 -9.33
CA GLU A 177 22.67 -10.98 -10.00
C GLU A 177 23.65 -10.34 -8.99
N ARG A 178 23.15 -9.94 -7.82
CA ARG A 178 23.92 -9.32 -6.73
C ARG A 178 24.37 -10.31 -5.66
N GLY A 179 24.30 -11.61 -5.95
CA GLY A 179 24.87 -12.67 -5.12
C GLY A 179 23.91 -13.31 -4.11
N VAL A 180 22.62 -12.97 -4.14
CA VAL A 180 21.64 -13.72 -3.34
C VAL A 180 21.52 -15.14 -3.88
N LYS A 181 21.73 -16.13 -3.01
CA LYS A 181 21.57 -17.54 -3.38
C LYS A 181 20.11 -17.95 -3.28
N GLN A 182 19.55 -18.45 -4.37
CA GLN A 182 18.22 -19.02 -4.37
C GLN A 182 18.29 -20.55 -4.12
N VAL A 183 17.42 -21.05 -3.24
CA VAL A 183 17.18 -22.48 -3.03
C VAL A 183 15.70 -22.74 -3.28
N VAL A 184 15.38 -23.55 -4.29
CA VAL A 184 14.01 -24.00 -4.54
C VAL A 184 13.82 -25.32 -3.81
N ASP A 185 13.20 -25.26 -2.63
CA ASP A 185 12.96 -26.40 -1.75
C ASP A 185 11.92 -26.01 -0.70
N GLU A 186 11.43 -26.98 0.06
CA GLU A 186 10.46 -26.77 1.13
C GLU A 186 11.10 -27.02 2.49
N VAL A 187 10.94 -26.07 3.42
CA VAL A 187 11.36 -26.26 4.82
C VAL A 187 10.38 -27.21 5.50
N VAL A 188 10.89 -28.29 6.09
CA VAL A 188 10.08 -29.32 6.77
C VAL A 188 10.33 -29.37 8.27
N GLU A 189 11.47 -28.88 8.74
CA GLU A 189 11.82 -28.84 10.17
C GLU A 189 12.61 -27.57 10.49
N VAL A 190 12.32 -26.95 11.63
CA VAL A 190 13.07 -25.82 12.19
C VAL A 190 13.69 -26.28 13.50
N ARG A 191 15.03 -26.28 13.58
CA ARG A 191 15.76 -26.68 14.78
C ARG A 191 16.08 -25.47 15.64
N LEU A 192 15.70 -25.52 16.91
CA LEU A 192 16.04 -24.50 17.90
C LEU A 192 17.20 -24.99 18.78
N ASN A 193 18.08 -24.09 19.22
CA ASN A 193 19.03 -24.41 20.29
C ASN A 193 18.36 -24.34 21.67
N GLU A 194 19.12 -24.66 22.72
CA GLU A 194 18.68 -24.66 24.12
C GLU A 194 18.15 -23.29 24.61
N ARG A 195 18.56 -22.19 23.97
CA ARG A 195 18.09 -20.83 24.27
C ARG A 195 16.86 -20.43 23.46
N GLY A 196 16.35 -21.31 22.60
CA GLY A 196 15.19 -21.03 21.74
C GLY A 196 15.49 -20.20 20.49
N TYR A 197 16.77 -20.04 20.11
CA TYR A 197 17.14 -19.40 18.85
C TYR A 197 17.11 -20.43 17.72
N ILE A 198 16.77 -20.02 16.51
CA ILE A 198 16.81 -20.89 15.34
C ILE A 198 18.28 -21.19 15.03
N SER A 199 18.62 -22.48 14.99
CA SER A 199 19.95 -22.96 14.62
C SER A 199 20.02 -23.28 13.13
N SER A 200 19.00 -23.98 12.62
CA SER A 200 18.99 -24.41 11.21
C SER A 200 17.59 -24.79 10.73
N LEU A 201 17.45 -24.84 9.40
CA LEU A 201 16.26 -25.32 8.69
C LEU A 201 16.61 -26.60 7.94
N SER A 202 15.88 -27.68 8.19
CA SER A 202 15.98 -28.89 7.36
C SER A 202 14.93 -28.85 6.26
N THR A 203 15.34 -29.20 5.04
CA THR A 203 14.51 -29.13 3.85
C THR A 203 14.03 -30.51 3.39
N LYS A 204 13.01 -30.54 2.53
CA LYS A 204 12.43 -31.77 1.99
C LYS A 204 13.45 -32.60 1.20
N GLU A 205 14.37 -31.96 0.48
CA GLU A 205 15.45 -32.65 -0.24
C GLU A 205 16.66 -32.99 0.67
N GLY A 206 16.52 -32.88 1.99
CA GLY A 206 17.55 -33.29 2.95
C GLY A 206 18.70 -32.29 3.14
N ARG A 207 18.56 -31.05 2.68
CA ARG A 207 19.54 -29.99 2.96
C ARG A 207 19.33 -29.46 4.37
N THR A 208 20.42 -28.99 4.97
CA THR A 208 20.37 -28.20 6.21
C THR A 208 20.89 -26.80 5.91
N LEU A 209 20.08 -25.79 6.19
CA LEU A 209 20.41 -24.38 6.01
C LEU A 209 20.67 -23.77 7.39
N GLU A 210 21.91 -23.39 7.67
CA GLU A 210 22.31 -22.67 8.86
C GLU A 210 22.37 -21.16 8.58
N GLY A 211 22.12 -20.36 9.60
CA GLY A 211 22.09 -18.90 9.50
C GLY A 211 22.27 -18.26 10.86
N ASP A 212 22.82 -17.05 10.87
CA ASP A 212 22.89 -16.24 12.09
C ASP A 212 21.52 -15.55 12.32
N LEU A 213 20.94 -15.01 11.25
CA LEU A 213 19.65 -14.29 11.24
C LEU A 213 18.68 -14.93 10.24
N PHE A 214 17.44 -15.14 10.66
CA PHE A 214 16.37 -15.70 9.84
C PHE A 214 15.28 -14.67 9.57
N ILE A 215 14.89 -14.51 8.30
CA ILE A 215 13.78 -13.64 7.90
C ILE A 215 12.59 -14.51 7.51
N ASP A 216 11.52 -14.46 8.30
CA ASP A 216 10.29 -15.16 8.01
C ASP A 216 9.45 -14.35 7.02
N CYS A 217 9.44 -14.75 5.76
CA CYS A 217 8.57 -14.23 4.70
C CYS A 217 7.58 -15.33 4.22
N SER A 218 7.30 -16.33 5.07
CA SER A 218 6.58 -17.55 4.69
C SER A 218 5.07 -17.37 4.45
N GLY A 219 4.59 -16.13 4.58
CA GLY A 219 3.19 -15.78 4.45
C GLY A 219 2.42 -15.92 5.78
N MET A 220 1.08 -15.93 5.69
CA MET A 220 0.16 -16.01 6.85
C MET A 220 0.37 -17.24 7.75
N ARG A 221 1.12 -18.24 7.29
CA ARG A 221 1.46 -19.44 8.06
C ARG A 221 2.43 -19.13 9.22
N GLY A 222 3.26 -18.08 9.09
CA GLY A 222 4.29 -17.72 10.06
C GLY A 222 5.15 -18.90 10.47
N LEU A 223 5.77 -19.59 9.49
CA LEU A 223 6.45 -20.86 9.68
C LEU A 223 7.53 -20.78 10.78
N LEU A 224 8.29 -19.70 10.81
CA LEU A 224 9.32 -19.52 11.82
C LEU A 224 8.74 -18.82 13.05
N ILE A 225 8.12 -17.65 12.86
CA ILE A 225 7.74 -16.79 13.97
C ILE A 225 6.60 -17.36 14.82
N ASN A 226 5.56 -17.93 14.19
CA ASN A 226 4.41 -18.48 14.90
C ASN A 226 4.54 -19.99 15.12
N GLN A 227 4.98 -20.77 14.13
CA GLN A 227 4.99 -22.22 14.25
C GLN A 227 6.22 -22.74 14.99
N ALA A 228 7.43 -22.26 14.68
CA ALA A 228 8.64 -22.70 15.37
C ALA A 228 8.84 -21.97 16.70
N LEU A 229 8.82 -20.63 16.69
CA LEU A 229 9.10 -19.78 17.86
C LEU A 229 7.89 -19.54 18.76
N LYS A 230 6.70 -19.98 18.34
CA LYS A 230 5.46 -19.91 19.14
C LYS A 230 5.06 -18.48 19.55
N GLU A 231 5.51 -17.46 18.81
CA GLU A 231 5.09 -16.09 19.09
C GLU A 231 3.58 -15.97 18.83
N PRO A 232 2.80 -15.48 19.81
CA PRO A 232 1.37 -15.33 19.64
C PRO A 232 1.06 -14.28 18.59
N PHE A 233 0.06 -14.56 17.77
CA PHE A 233 -0.56 -13.59 16.89
C PHE A 233 -1.77 -13.00 17.60
N ILE A 234 -1.82 -11.68 17.68
CA ILE A 234 -2.91 -10.92 18.24
C ILE A 234 -3.95 -10.75 17.12
N ASP A 235 -5.01 -11.55 17.18
CA ASP A 235 -6.18 -11.37 16.32
C ASP A 235 -6.87 -10.06 16.69
N MET A 236 -7.17 -9.24 15.67
CA MET A 236 -7.79 -7.92 15.84
C MET A 236 -9.15 -7.86 15.13
N SER A 237 -9.85 -9.00 15.06
CA SER A 237 -11.18 -9.10 14.46
C SER A 237 -12.29 -8.40 15.30
N ASP A 238 -11.96 -7.96 16.52
CA ASP A 238 -12.75 -7.05 17.35
C ASP A 238 -12.64 -5.58 16.91
N TYR A 239 -11.67 -5.25 16.07
CA TYR A 239 -11.54 -3.94 15.42
C TYR A 239 -12.03 -3.96 13.97
N LEU A 240 -11.83 -5.05 13.23
CA LEU A 240 -12.14 -5.14 11.80
C LEU A 240 -12.81 -6.46 11.45
N LEU A 241 -13.94 -6.40 10.75
CA LEU A 241 -14.81 -7.56 10.58
C LEU A 241 -14.44 -8.46 9.39
N CYS A 242 -13.85 -7.90 8.33
CA CYS A 242 -13.51 -8.66 7.13
C CYS A 242 -12.39 -9.67 7.40
N ASP A 243 -12.52 -10.87 6.85
CA ASP A 243 -11.59 -12.00 7.09
C ASP A 243 -11.34 -12.86 5.84
N SER A 244 -11.99 -12.52 4.73
CA SER A 244 -12.03 -13.32 3.51
C SER A 244 -12.03 -12.44 2.27
N ALA A 245 -11.58 -12.98 1.15
CA ALA A 245 -11.74 -12.34 -0.15
C ALA A 245 -11.99 -13.36 -1.28
N VAL A 246 -12.75 -12.93 -2.28
CA VAL A 246 -12.82 -13.60 -3.59
C VAL A 246 -12.28 -12.62 -4.63
N ALA A 247 -11.27 -13.04 -5.40
CA ALA A 247 -10.53 -12.14 -6.27
C ALA A 247 -10.28 -12.74 -7.66
N SER A 248 -10.17 -11.86 -8.65
CA SER A 248 -9.97 -12.25 -10.05
C SER A 248 -9.33 -11.14 -10.87
N ALA A 249 -8.84 -11.56 -12.03
CA ALA A 249 -8.43 -10.69 -13.11
C ALA A 249 -9.59 -10.46 -14.10
N VAL A 250 -10.03 -9.21 -14.29
CA VAL A 250 -11.07 -8.86 -15.26
C VAL A 250 -10.46 -8.13 -16.47
N PRO A 251 -10.68 -8.60 -17.71
CA PRO A 251 -10.25 -7.89 -18.92
C PRO A 251 -10.88 -6.48 -19.02
N ASN A 252 -10.11 -5.51 -19.51
CA ASN A 252 -10.57 -4.14 -19.71
C ASN A 252 -10.35 -3.71 -21.16
N ALA A 253 -11.38 -3.14 -21.77
CA ALA A 253 -11.30 -2.64 -23.14
C ALA A 253 -10.70 -1.21 -23.14
N ASP A 254 -9.42 -1.08 -22.80
CA ASP A 254 -8.76 0.20 -22.51
C ASP A 254 -9.01 1.27 -23.58
N ALA A 255 -8.92 0.92 -24.86
CA ALA A 255 -9.13 1.85 -25.97
C ALA A 255 -10.55 2.46 -26.00
N ARG A 256 -11.55 1.77 -25.42
CA ARG A 256 -12.94 2.24 -25.34
C ARG A 256 -13.24 2.96 -24.03
N VAL A 257 -12.73 2.47 -22.91
CA VAL A 257 -13.14 2.94 -21.57
C VAL A 257 -12.06 3.71 -20.82
N GLY A 258 -10.85 3.81 -21.37
CA GLY A 258 -9.67 4.37 -20.71
C GLY A 258 -9.16 3.49 -19.56
N ILE A 259 -8.13 3.98 -18.88
CA ILE A 259 -7.55 3.36 -17.67
C ILE A 259 -7.68 4.36 -16.53
N GLU A 260 -8.39 3.99 -15.47
CA GLU A 260 -8.55 4.84 -14.30
C GLU A 260 -7.19 5.00 -13.57
N PRO A 261 -6.72 6.23 -13.32
CA PRO A 261 -5.44 6.50 -12.63
C PRO A 261 -5.58 6.41 -11.10
N TYR A 262 -6.42 5.51 -10.59
CA TYR A 262 -6.74 5.40 -9.16
C TYR A 262 -7.23 3.99 -8.82
N THR A 263 -7.02 3.58 -7.57
CA THR A 263 -7.70 2.39 -7.03
C THR A 263 -9.15 2.76 -6.74
N SER A 264 -10.12 1.87 -6.98
CA SER A 264 -11.47 2.06 -6.45
C SER A 264 -11.73 1.12 -5.28
N ALA A 265 -12.38 1.60 -4.23
CA ALA A 265 -12.93 0.83 -3.13
C ALA A 265 -14.46 0.94 -3.20
N ILE A 266 -15.14 -0.11 -3.68
CA ILE A 266 -16.58 -0.12 -3.92
C ILE A 266 -17.25 -0.81 -2.74
N ALA A 267 -18.03 -0.09 -1.93
CA ALA A 267 -18.72 -0.68 -0.79
C ALA A 267 -19.77 -1.71 -1.25
N MET A 268 -19.76 -2.87 -0.60
CA MET A 268 -20.64 -4.00 -0.86
C MET A 268 -21.60 -4.21 0.33
N ASN A 269 -22.39 -5.28 0.30
CA ASN A 269 -23.34 -5.59 1.38
C ASN A 269 -22.65 -6.02 2.68
N SER A 270 -21.56 -6.79 2.59
CA SER A 270 -20.85 -7.39 3.73
C SER A 270 -19.34 -7.17 3.68
N GLY A 271 -18.93 -6.02 3.13
CA GLY A 271 -17.53 -5.64 2.92
C GLY A 271 -17.38 -4.64 1.78
N TRP A 272 -16.33 -4.79 0.97
CA TRP A 272 -16.05 -3.90 -0.17
C TRP A 272 -15.22 -4.60 -1.26
N THR A 273 -15.31 -4.11 -2.49
CA THR A 273 -14.57 -4.64 -3.65
C THR A 273 -13.50 -3.65 -4.10
N TRP A 274 -12.24 -4.08 -4.19
CA TRP A 274 -11.20 -3.28 -4.83
C TRP A 274 -11.29 -3.36 -6.35
N LYS A 275 -10.84 -2.30 -7.02
CA LYS A 275 -10.52 -2.28 -8.46
C LYS A 275 -9.16 -1.62 -8.65
N ILE A 276 -8.24 -2.35 -9.28
CA ILE A 276 -6.82 -1.97 -9.48
C ILE A 276 -6.55 -2.01 -10.99
N PRO A 277 -6.76 -0.88 -11.71
CA PRO A 277 -6.55 -0.77 -13.15
C PRO A 277 -5.09 -0.94 -13.57
N MET A 278 -4.87 -1.73 -14.62
CA MET A 278 -3.60 -1.93 -15.32
C MET A 278 -3.86 -1.94 -16.83
N LEU A 279 -2.81 -2.11 -17.64
CA LEU A 279 -2.98 -2.27 -19.08
C LEU A 279 -3.67 -3.60 -19.43
N GLY A 280 -4.74 -3.51 -20.22
CA GLY A 280 -5.56 -4.59 -20.76
C GLY A 280 -6.52 -5.24 -19.77
N ARG A 281 -6.43 -4.90 -18.48
CA ARG A 281 -7.16 -5.59 -17.41
C ARG A 281 -7.17 -4.79 -16.10
N PHE A 282 -8.04 -5.15 -15.16
CA PHE A 282 -7.96 -4.67 -13.78
C PHE A 282 -8.02 -5.84 -12.78
N GLY A 283 -7.22 -5.75 -11.72
CA GLY A 283 -7.36 -6.62 -10.55
C GLY A 283 -8.60 -6.23 -9.77
N SER A 284 -9.40 -7.20 -9.35
CA SER A 284 -10.53 -6.93 -8.48
C SER A 284 -10.73 -8.05 -7.48
N GLY A 285 -11.21 -7.70 -6.29
CA GLY A 285 -11.59 -8.69 -5.30
C GLY A 285 -12.52 -8.10 -4.26
N TYR A 286 -13.54 -8.87 -3.92
CA TYR A 286 -14.49 -8.57 -2.87
C TYR A 286 -13.90 -9.07 -1.55
N VAL A 287 -13.47 -8.13 -0.71
CA VAL A 287 -13.12 -8.33 0.70
C VAL A 287 -14.39 -8.35 1.52
N PHE A 288 -14.64 -9.44 2.26
CA PHE A 288 -15.86 -9.64 3.00
C PHE A 288 -15.63 -10.26 4.38
N SER A 289 -16.62 -10.11 5.24
CA SER A 289 -16.67 -10.80 6.53
C SER A 289 -17.46 -12.10 6.43
N SER A 290 -16.80 -13.23 6.72
CA SER A 290 -17.45 -14.55 6.72
C SER A 290 -18.56 -14.69 7.76
N LYS A 291 -18.61 -13.79 8.76
CA LYS A 291 -19.71 -13.71 9.74
C LYS A 291 -21.01 -13.16 9.14
N PHE A 292 -20.93 -12.40 8.05
CA PHE A 292 -22.06 -11.66 7.47
C PHE A 292 -22.42 -12.10 6.04
N THR A 293 -21.59 -12.88 5.38
CA THR A 293 -21.91 -13.50 4.08
C THR A 293 -21.13 -14.80 3.90
N SER A 294 -21.75 -15.78 3.23
CA SER A 294 -21.06 -17.01 2.84
C SER A 294 -20.09 -16.74 1.68
N ARG A 295 -19.12 -17.64 1.47
CA ARG A 295 -18.21 -17.59 0.32
C ARG A 295 -18.97 -17.64 -1.01
N ASP A 296 -20.01 -18.45 -1.11
CA ASP A 296 -20.81 -18.61 -2.32
C ASP A 296 -21.60 -17.33 -2.63
N GLN A 297 -22.23 -16.72 -1.62
CA GLN A 297 -22.92 -15.44 -1.80
C GLN A 297 -21.95 -14.31 -2.15
N ALA A 298 -20.79 -14.23 -1.48
CA ALA A 298 -19.78 -13.24 -1.83
C ALA A 298 -19.26 -13.44 -3.26
N THR A 299 -19.14 -14.69 -3.71
CA THR A 299 -18.76 -15.02 -5.08
C THR A 299 -19.82 -14.58 -6.07
N ALA A 300 -21.11 -14.88 -5.81
CA ALA A 300 -22.22 -14.43 -6.65
C ALA A 300 -22.27 -12.89 -6.74
N ASP A 301 -22.15 -12.19 -5.62
CA ASP A 301 -22.11 -10.72 -5.58
C ASP A 301 -20.94 -10.15 -6.39
N PHE A 302 -19.75 -10.74 -6.27
CA PHE A 302 -18.54 -10.33 -7.00
C PHE A 302 -18.67 -10.56 -8.51
N LEU A 303 -19.17 -11.73 -8.94
CA LEU A 303 -19.40 -12.03 -10.34
C LEU A 303 -20.46 -11.10 -10.93
N ASN A 304 -21.55 -10.85 -10.20
CA ASN A 304 -22.62 -9.94 -10.61
C ASN A 304 -22.15 -8.50 -10.78
N LEU A 305 -21.29 -7.99 -9.88
CA LEU A 305 -20.74 -6.64 -9.96
C LEU A 305 -20.04 -6.38 -11.31
N TRP A 306 -19.35 -7.39 -11.82
CA TRP A 306 -18.53 -7.29 -13.03
C TRP A 306 -19.14 -7.97 -14.26
N GLY A 307 -20.33 -8.57 -14.14
CA GLY A 307 -20.96 -9.33 -15.22
C GLY A 307 -20.12 -10.53 -15.68
N LEU A 308 -19.43 -11.20 -14.75
CA LEU A 308 -18.54 -12.33 -15.03
C LEU A 308 -19.32 -13.64 -15.08
N PRO A 309 -18.92 -14.60 -15.93
CA PRO A 309 -19.55 -15.91 -15.98
C PRO A 309 -19.19 -16.79 -14.76
N ASP A 310 -20.03 -17.77 -14.46
CA ASP A 310 -19.83 -18.70 -13.33
C ASP A 310 -18.54 -19.54 -13.43
N ASN A 311 -17.98 -19.70 -14.63
CA ASN A 311 -16.73 -20.43 -14.87
C ASN A 311 -15.47 -19.54 -14.79
N GLN A 312 -15.60 -18.28 -14.37
CA GLN A 312 -14.47 -17.38 -14.16
C GLN A 312 -13.48 -18.00 -13.15
N PRO A 313 -12.17 -18.04 -13.43
CA PRO A 313 -11.18 -18.45 -12.43
C PRO A 313 -11.14 -17.46 -11.27
N LEU A 314 -11.28 -17.96 -10.04
CA LEU A 314 -11.31 -17.16 -8.82
C LEU A 314 -10.24 -17.60 -7.84
N ASN A 315 -9.60 -16.63 -7.20
CA ASN A 315 -8.74 -16.85 -6.04
C ASN A 315 -9.57 -16.65 -4.77
N GLN A 316 -9.74 -17.73 -4.02
CA GLN A 316 -10.52 -17.79 -2.79
C GLN A 316 -9.57 -17.68 -1.60
N ILE A 317 -9.58 -16.53 -0.92
CA ILE A 317 -8.62 -16.18 0.13
C ILE A 317 -9.34 -16.14 1.47
N LYS A 318 -8.70 -16.68 2.51
CA LYS A 318 -9.03 -16.44 3.91
C LYS A 318 -7.78 -15.88 4.57
N PHE A 319 -7.94 -14.86 5.39
CA PHE A 319 -6.84 -14.19 6.06
C PHE A 319 -7.13 -13.97 7.54
N ARG A 320 -6.08 -13.63 8.28
CA ARG A 320 -6.16 -13.26 9.70
C ARG A 320 -5.81 -11.79 9.78
N VAL A 321 -6.65 -10.99 10.44
CA VAL A 321 -6.41 -9.57 10.63
C VAL A 321 -5.73 -9.36 11.97
N GLY A 322 -4.61 -8.64 11.97
CA GLY A 322 -3.82 -8.40 13.17
C GLY A 322 -2.33 -8.55 12.93
N ARG A 323 -1.58 -8.73 14.02
CA ARG A 323 -0.13 -8.79 14.01
C ARG A 323 0.40 -9.72 15.10
N ASN A 324 1.64 -10.17 14.96
CA ASN A 324 2.34 -10.82 16.07
C ASN A 324 2.46 -9.90 17.29
N GLY A 325 2.57 -10.48 18.48
CA GLY A 325 2.92 -9.76 19.70
C GLY A 325 4.21 -8.98 19.52
N ARG A 326 5.21 -9.65 18.94
CA ARG A 326 6.50 -9.11 18.49
C ARG A 326 6.80 -9.58 17.07
N ALA A 327 7.24 -8.67 16.21
CA ALA A 327 7.64 -8.99 14.84
C ALA A 327 9.05 -9.61 14.77
N TRP A 328 9.90 -9.31 15.75
CA TRP A 328 11.23 -9.88 15.92
C TRP A 328 11.34 -10.59 17.27
N VAL A 329 11.62 -11.90 17.22
CA VAL A 329 11.90 -12.74 18.39
C VAL A 329 13.22 -13.47 18.19
N ASN A 330 14.13 -13.38 19.16
CA ASN A 330 15.46 -14.00 19.11
C ASN A 330 16.22 -13.61 17.85
N ASN A 331 16.58 -14.58 16.99
CA ASN A 331 17.22 -14.34 15.70
C ASN A 331 16.27 -14.49 14.50
N CYS A 332 14.96 -14.32 14.71
CA CYS A 332 13.96 -14.36 13.65
C CYS A 332 13.20 -13.04 13.54
N VAL A 333 13.12 -12.50 12.32
CA VAL A 333 12.36 -11.29 11.99
C VAL A 333 11.27 -11.66 10.99
N ALA A 334 10.01 -11.44 11.34
CA ALA A 334 8.88 -11.61 10.45
C ALA A 334 8.66 -10.37 9.59
N ILE A 335 8.59 -10.56 8.27
CA ILE A 335 8.39 -9.50 7.27
C ILE A 335 7.24 -9.88 6.32
N GLY A 336 6.32 -8.94 6.10
CA GLY A 336 5.11 -9.16 5.31
C GLY A 336 4.04 -9.95 6.06
N LEU A 337 3.35 -10.84 5.36
CA LEU A 337 2.15 -11.54 5.87
C LEU A 337 2.42 -12.51 7.04
N SER A 338 3.67 -12.87 7.30
CA SER A 338 4.09 -13.62 8.49
C SER A 338 4.12 -12.74 9.75
N SER A 339 4.23 -11.43 9.57
CA SER A 339 4.33 -10.43 10.63
C SER A 339 2.97 -9.88 11.03
N CYS A 340 2.25 -9.37 10.03
CA CYS A 340 0.97 -8.73 10.19
C CYS A 340 0.18 -8.70 8.89
N PHE A 341 -1.13 -8.49 9.00
CA PHE A 341 -2.00 -8.26 7.85
C PHE A 341 -3.17 -7.36 8.21
N LEU A 342 -3.45 -6.43 7.31
CA LEU A 342 -4.60 -5.54 7.29
C LEU A 342 -5.23 -5.63 5.91
N GLU A 343 -6.56 -5.54 5.82
CA GLU A 343 -7.23 -5.50 4.52
C GLU A 343 -6.68 -4.35 3.64
N PRO A 344 -6.63 -4.52 2.30
CA PRO A 344 -5.91 -3.62 1.42
C PRO A 344 -6.65 -2.30 1.13
N LEU A 345 -7.51 -1.83 2.05
CA LEU A 345 -8.37 -0.67 1.87
C LEU A 345 -7.57 0.61 1.60
N GLU A 346 -6.39 0.71 2.22
CA GLU A 346 -5.48 1.85 2.11
C GLU A 346 -4.09 1.48 1.57
N SER A 347 -3.99 0.35 0.85
CA SER A 347 -2.77 -0.06 0.11
C SER A 347 -1.49 -0.18 0.96
N THR A 348 -1.64 -0.60 2.22
CA THR A 348 -0.54 -0.67 3.19
C THR A 348 0.25 -1.97 3.18
N GLY A 349 -0.20 -3.01 2.47
CA GLY A 349 0.42 -4.34 2.49
C GLY A 349 1.90 -4.33 2.07
N ILE A 350 2.21 -3.76 0.90
CA ILE A 350 3.60 -3.62 0.44
C ILE A 350 4.37 -2.57 1.24
N TYR A 351 3.69 -1.53 1.72
CA TYR A 351 4.28 -0.54 2.63
C TYR A 351 4.87 -1.19 3.89
N PHE A 352 4.11 -2.07 4.55
CA PHE A 352 4.59 -2.77 5.74
C PHE A 352 5.85 -3.61 5.48
N ILE A 353 6.04 -4.10 4.26
CA ILE A 353 7.25 -4.87 3.89
C ILE A 353 8.48 -3.96 3.90
N TYR A 354 8.51 -2.91 3.06
CA TYR A 354 9.71 -2.07 2.96
C TYR A 354 9.91 -1.16 4.17
N ALA A 355 8.83 -0.78 4.87
CA ALA A 355 8.94 -0.05 6.13
C ALA A 355 9.60 -0.92 7.21
N ALA A 356 9.19 -2.19 7.33
CA ALA A 356 9.84 -3.12 8.26
C ALA A 356 11.30 -3.41 7.86
N LEU A 357 11.61 -3.52 6.55
CA LEU A 357 13.00 -3.68 6.10
C LEU A 357 13.87 -2.45 6.39
N TYR A 358 13.33 -1.25 6.20
CA TYR A 358 13.98 -0.01 6.60
C TYR A 358 14.28 0.00 8.09
N GLN A 359 13.30 -0.34 8.93
CA GLN A 359 13.49 -0.42 10.38
C GLN A 359 14.47 -1.53 10.76
N LEU A 360 14.46 -2.67 10.09
CA LEU A 360 15.41 -3.76 10.36
C LEU A 360 16.85 -3.32 10.11
N VAL A 361 17.12 -2.61 9.00
CA VAL A 361 18.46 -2.10 8.71
C VAL A 361 18.89 -1.03 9.73
N LYS A 362 17.97 -0.19 10.19
CA LYS A 362 18.26 0.79 11.26
C LYS A 362 18.55 0.17 12.62
N HIS A 363 17.98 -1.00 12.89
CA HIS A 363 18.14 -1.73 14.15
C HIS A 363 18.97 -3.01 13.95
N PHE A 364 19.84 -3.03 12.93
CA PHE A 364 20.50 -4.27 12.50
C PHE A 364 21.41 -4.84 13.60
N PRO A 365 21.33 -6.15 13.89
CA PRO A 365 22.01 -6.72 15.05
C PRO A 365 23.43 -7.16 14.71
N ASP A 366 24.17 -7.53 15.74
CA ASP A 366 25.28 -8.49 15.65
C ASP A 366 24.85 -9.84 16.26
N THR A 367 25.72 -10.84 16.31
CA THR A 367 25.35 -12.19 16.81
C THR A 367 25.04 -12.27 18.31
N SER A 368 25.22 -11.19 19.07
CA SER A 368 24.75 -11.11 20.46
C SER A 368 23.24 -10.88 20.57
N PHE A 369 22.60 -10.36 19.51
CA PHE A 369 21.18 -10.03 19.48
C PHE A 369 20.75 -9.19 20.68
N ASP A 370 21.33 -7.99 20.81
CA ASP A 370 21.01 -7.05 21.87
C ASP A 370 19.49 -6.80 21.95
N PRO A 371 18.82 -7.14 23.07
CA PRO A 371 17.38 -7.01 23.20
C PRO A 371 16.90 -5.56 23.03
N ARG A 372 17.76 -4.57 23.28
CA ARG A 372 17.41 -3.15 23.09
C ARG A 372 17.12 -2.82 21.63
N LEU A 373 17.85 -3.43 20.69
CA LEU A 373 17.60 -3.27 19.25
C LEU A 373 16.31 -3.96 18.85
N THR A 374 16.08 -5.18 19.34
CA THR A 374 14.87 -5.95 19.02
C THR A 374 13.61 -5.28 19.58
N ASP A 375 13.68 -4.76 20.81
CA ASP A 375 12.56 -4.09 21.46
C ASP A 375 12.20 -2.78 20.76
N ALA A 376 13.20 -1.99 20.34
CA ALA A 376 12.99 -0.77 19.57
C ALA A 376 12.35 -1.08 18.20
N PHE A 377 12.89 -2.05 17.45
CA PHE A 377 12.29 -2.49 16.19
C PHE A 377 10.82 -2.92 16.38
N ASN A 378 10.55 -3.75 17.40
CA ASN A 378 9.21 -4.22 17.68
C ASN A 378 8.25 -3.06 17.98
N ALA A 379 8.68 -2.06 18.75
CA ALA A 379 7.87 -0.87 19.02
C ALA A 379 7.50 -0.09 17.75
N GLU A 380 8.43 0.02 16.79
CA GLU A 380 8.16 0.67 15.50
C GLU A 380 7.12 -0.09 14.68
N ILE A 381 7.20 -1.42 14.62
CA ILE A 381 6.23 -2.25 13.89
C ILE A 381 4.85 -2.19 14.54
N VAL A 382 4.80 -2.19 15.88
CA VAL A 382 3.55 -2.02 16.65
C VAL A 382 2.90 -0.68 16.33
N HIS A 383 3.65 0.42 16.40
CA HIS A 383 3.16 1.75 16.06
C HIS A 383 2.61 1.80 14.63
N MET A 384 3.41 1.36 13.66
CA MET A 384 3.05 1.36 12.24
C MET A 384 1.75 0.61 11.96
N PHE A 385 1.62 -0.60 12.49
CA PHE A 385 0.46 -1.44 12.23
C PHE A 385 -0.79 -0.92 12.95
N ASP A 386 -0.69 -0.60 14.25
CA ASP A 386 -1.86 -0.20 15.04
C ASP A 386 -2.42 1.15 14.58
N ASP A 387 -1.57 2.10 14.16
CA ASP A 387 -2.00 3.39 13.58
C ASP A 387 -2.71 3.20 12.23
N CYS A 388 -2.21 2.30 11.37
CA CYS A 388 -2.88 1.94 10.11
C CYS A 388 -4.19 1.18 10.34
N ARG A 389 -4.25 0.26 11.31
CA ARG A 389 -5.49 -0.44 11.69
C ARG A 389 -6.56 0.57 12.08
N ASP A 390 -6.22 1.51 12.93
CA ASP A 390 -7.13 2.55 13.41
C ASP A 390 -7.63 3.44 12.27
N PHE A 391 -6.76 3.80 11.33
CA PHE A 391 -7.14 4.55 10.14
C PHE A 391 -8.08 3.76 9.22
N VAL A 392 -7.82 2.47 8.98
CA VAL A 392 -8.72 1.60 8.20
C VAL A 392 -10.06 1.44 8.91
N GLN A 393 -10.05 1.23 10.23
CA GLN A 393 -11.27 1.12 11.02
C GLN A 393 -12.16 2.36 10.93
N ALA A 394 -11.56 3.54 10.81
CA ALA A 394 -12.25 4.81 10.64
C ALA A 394 -13.16 4.88 9.41
N HIS A 395 -12.86 4.11 8.36
CA HIS A 395 -13.72 4.03 7.18
C HIS A 395 -15.06 3.36 7.48
N TYR A 396 -15.02 2.36 8.35
CA TYR A 396 -16.17 1.56 8.72
C TYR A 396 -17.05 2.25 9.76
N PHE A 397 -16.46 2.68 10.88
CA PHE A 397 -17.26 3.28 11.95
C PHE A 397 -17.81 4.67 11.59
N ALA A 398 -17.16 5.40 10.68
CA ALA A 398 -17.62 6.72 10.23
C ALA A 398 -18.63 6.67 9.07
N SER A 399 -18.83 5.50 8.45
CA SER A 399 -19.88 5.32 7.44
C SER A 399 -21.25 5.60 8.04
N SER A 400 -22.14 6.23 7.27
CA SER A 400 -23.54 6.40 7.65
C SER A 400 -24.45 5.29 7.11
N ARG A 401 -23.89 4.21 6.56
CA ARG A 401 -24.67 3.03 6.13
C ARG A 401 -25.26 2.29 7.33
N ASP A 402 -26.48 1.83 7.15
CA ASP A 402 -27.28 1.09 8.13
C ASP A 402 -28.18 0.04 7.46
N ASP A 403 -27.97 -0.22 6.17
CA ASP A 403 -28.83 -1.05 5.33
C ASP A 403 -28.56 -2.55 5.43
N THR A 404 -27.43 -2.95 6.02
CA THR A 404 -27.09 -4.37 6.23
C THR A 404 -26.57 -4.62 7.66
N PRO A 405 -26.67 -5.86 8.17
CA PRO A 405 -26.10 -6.21 9.47
C PRO A 405 -24.60 -5.93 9.58
N PHE A 406 -23.86 -6.06 8.47
CA PHE A 406 -22.43 -5.74 8.43
C PHE A 406 -22.16 -4.25 8.71
N TRP A 407 -22.87 -3.35 8.04
CA TRP A 407 -22.68 -1.91 8.25
C TRP A 407 -23.15 -1.46 9.64
N LEU A 408 -24.24 -2.04 10.16
CA LEU A 408 -24.71 -1.79 11.52
C LEU A 408 -23.67 -2.25 12.57
N ALA A 409 -23.11 -3.45 12.43
CA ALA A 409 -22.11 -3.96 13.35
C ALA A 409 -20.85 -3.09 13.39
N ASN A 410 -20.38 -2.64 12.21
CA ASN A 410 -19.23 -1.73 12.12
C ASN A 410 -19.44 -0.40 12.88
N ARG A 411 -20.68 0.07 12.99
CA ARG A 411 -21.00 1.33 13.69
C ARG A 411 -21.17 1.19 15.20
N HIS A 412 -21.57 0.01 15.67
CA HIS A 412 -22.05 -0.16 17.04
C HIS A 412 -21.27 -1.18 17.87
N ASP A 413 -20.68 -2.19 17.25
CA ASP A 413 -20.20 -3.39 17.96
C ASP A 413 -18.67 -3.44 18.07
N LEU A 414 -17.95 -2.57 17.35
CA LEU A 414 -16.50 -2.61 17.26
C LEU A 414 -15.83 -1.87 18.42
N ARG A 415 -14.71 -2.44 18.88
CA ARG A 415 -13.81 -1.76 19.80
C ARG A 415 -13.04 -0.68 19.05
N LEU A 416 -13.08 0.56 19.55
CA LEU A 416 -12.17 1.62 19.10
C LEU A 416 -10.98 1.73 20.07
N SER A 417 -9.78 1.90 19.52
CA SER A 417 -8.60 2.24 20.33
C SER A 417 -8.78 3.63 20.96
N ASP A 418 -8.08 3.91 22.05
CA ASP A 418 -8.16 5.25 22.66
C ASP A 418 -7.46 6.31 21.79
N ALA A 419 -6.44 5.92 21.01
CA ALA A 419 -5.75 6.82 20.09
C ALA A 419 -6.66 7.31 18.96
N ILE A 420 -7.48 6.43 18.37
CA ILE A 420 -8.42 6.84 17.32
C ILE A 420 -9.59 7.64 17.88
N LYS A 421 -10.09 7.31 19.09
CA LYS A 421 -11.09 8.14 19.78
C LYS A 421 -10.57 9.56 19.99
N GLU A 422 -9.34 9.70 20.50
CA GLU A 422 -8.71 11.01 20.72
C GLU A 422 -8.57 11.81 19.43
N LYS A 423 -8.18 11.15 18.32
CA LYS A 423 -8.14 11.78 16.99
C LYS A 423 -9.52 12.23 16.52
N VAL A 424 -10.55 11.40 16.68
CA VAL A 424 -11.94 11.75 16.32
C VAL A 424 -12.44 12.93 17.16
N GLU A 425 -12.16 12.98 18.46
CA GLU A 425 -12.59 14.08 19.32
C GLU A 425 -11.88 15.40 18.96
N ARG A 426 -10.58 15.37 18.66
CA ARG A 426 -9.87 16.55 18.13
C ARG A 426 -10.48 17.01 16.80
N TYR A 427 -10.73 16.08 15.89
CA TYR A 427 -11.35 16.38 14.61
C TYR A 427 -12.72 17.03 14.80
N LYS A 428 -13.59 16.44 15.64
CA LYS A 428 -14.93 16.99 15.96
C LYS A 428 -14.87 18.38 16.59
N ALA A 429 -13.88 18.64 17.44
CA ALA A 429 -13.65 19.95 18.02
C ALA A 429 -13.20 21.02 16.99
N GLY A 430 -12.91 20.63 15.75
CA GLY A 430 -12.46 21.50 14.67
C GLY A 430 -10.94 21.73 14.66
N LEU A 431 -10.17 20.96 15.43
CA LEU A 431 -8.71 21.02 15.44
C LEU A 431 -8.14 20.25 14.26
N PRO A 432 -7.04 20.73 13.64
CA PRO A 432 -6.31 19.90 12.70
C PRO A 432 -5.72 18.68 13.42
N LEU A 433 -5.64 17.57 12.69
CA LEU A 433 -4.78 16.45 13.10
C LEU A 433 -3.33 16.76 12.70
N THR A 434 -2.49 15.76 12.48
CA THR A 434 -1.07 16.00 12.14
C THR A 434 -0.95 16.81 10.85
N THR A 435 -0.33 17.99 10.93
CA THR A 435 -0.06 18.85 9.78
C THR A 435 1.43 19.04 9.59
N THR A 436 1.85 19.29 8.36
CA THR A 436 3.24 19.64 8.05
C THR A 436 3.31 20.93 7.24
N SER A 437 4.41 21.66 7.38
CA SER A 437 4.77 22.76 6.47
C SER A 437 5.64 22.27 5.30
N PHE A 438 6.01 20.99 5.28
CA PHE A 438 6.70 20.38 4.16
C PHE A 438 5.83 20.39 2.91
N ASP A 439 6.47 20.61 1.75
CA ASP A 439 5.86 20.24 0.49
C ASP A 439 5.89 18.72 0.31
N ASP A 440 5.15 18.23 -0.69
CA ASP A 440 5.04 16.80 -0.96
C ASP A 440 6.39 16.15 -1.27
N ALA A 441 7.30 16.88 -1.93
CA ALA A 441 8.64 16.36 -2.24
C ALA A 441 9.43 16.08 -0.96
N THR A 442 9.49 17.06 -0.06
CA THR A 442 10.17 16.93 1.23
C THR A 442 9.54 15.85 2.10
N TYR A 443 8.21 15.76 2.14
CA TYR A 443 7.51 14.72 2.89
C TYR A 443 7.87 13.31 2.40
N TYR A 444 7.74 13.04 1.09
CA TYR A 444 7.99 11.71 0.52
C TYR A 444 9.48 11.35 0.43
N GLU A 445 10.40 12.32 0.48
CA GLU A 445 11.85 12.07 0.53
C GLU A 445 12.38 11.87 1.96
N THR A 446 11.58 12.20 2.98
CA THR A 446 11.99 12.11 4.39
C THR A 446 11.25 10.98 5.09
N PHE A 447 11.66 9.74 4.83
CA PHE A 447 10.91 8.57 5.32
C PHE A 447 10.78 8.48 6.84
N ASP A 448 11.75 8.98 7.62
CA ASP A 448 11.62 9.05 9.09
C ASP A 448 10.44 9.92 9.53
N TYR A 449 10.19 11.01 8.80
CA TYR A 449 9.07 11.89 9.07
C TYR A 449 7.76 11.26 8.59
N GLU A 450 7.72 10.74 7.37
CA GLU A 450 6.55 10.05 6.82
C GLU A 450 6.15 8.84 7.69
N PHE A 451 7.10 8.02 8.12
CA PHE A 451 6.83 6.86 8.99
C PHE A 451 6.18 7.26 10.32
N ARG A 452 6.61 8.38 10.91
CA ARG A 452 6.05 8.90 12.18
C ARG A 452 4.75 9.68 11.99
N ASN A 453 4.51 10.22 10.80
CA ASN A 453 3.39 11.11 10.50
C ASN A 453 2.58 10.60 9.30
N PHE A 454 2.41 9.29 9.22
CA PHE A 454 1.95 8.59 8.01
C PHE A 454 0.56 9.03 7.55
N TRP A 455 -0.35 9.22 8.52
CA TRP A 455 -1.69 9.77 8.28
C TRP A 455 -1.74 11.23 8.74
N LEU A 456 -1.65 12.14 7.77
CA LEU A 456 -1.80 13.57 7.98
C LEU A 456 -3.27 14.00 8.05
N ASN A 457 -3.47 15.26 8.40
CA ASN A 457 -4.76 15.93 8.43
C ASN A 457 -5.54 15.78 7.12
N GLY A 458 -4.85 15.88 5.98
CA GLY A 458 -5.47 15.69 4.66
C GLY A 458 -6.08 14.30 4.48
N ASN A 459 -5.37 13.25 4.94
CA ASN A 459 -5.83 11.87 4.84
C ASN A 459 -7.12 11.67 5.66
N TYR A 460 -7.10 12.06 6.95
CA TYR A 460 -8.29 11.98 7.80
C TYR A 460 -9.45 12.84 7.29
N TYR A 461 -9.19 14.05 6.78
CA TYR A 461 -10.25 14.88 6.21
C TYR A 461 -10.86 14.26 4.95
N CYS A 462 -10.06 13.64 4.07
CA CYS A 462 -10.60 12.93 2.89
C CYS A 462 -11.60 11.86 3.33
N ILE A 463 -11.24 11.04 4.31
CA ILE A 463 -12.07 9.93 4.77
C ILE A 463 -13.29 10.43 5.55
N PHE A 464 -13.09 11.22 6.62
CA PHE A 464 -14.21 11.67 7.44
C PHE A 464 -15.18 12.57 6.67
N ALA A 465 -14.68 13.58 5.95
CA ALA A 465 -15.56 14.48 5.20
C ALA A 465 -16.25 13.76 4.03
N GLY A 466 -15.56 12.84 3.36
CA GLY A 466 -16.12 11.99 2.31
C GLY A 466 -17.26 11.11 2.81
N LEU A 467 -17.09 10.49 3.98
CA LEU A 467 -18.13 9.71 4.66
C LEU A 467 -19.22 10.58 5.32
N GLY A 468 -19.03 11.90 5.35
CA GLY A 468 -19.98 12.85 5.90
C GLY A 468 -19.87 13.08 7.41
N LEU A 469 -18.86 12.52 8.07
CA LEU A 469 -18.48 12.90 9.43
C LEU A 469 -17.72 14.23 9.35
N LEU A 470 -18.30 15.29 9.90
CA LEU A 470 -17.70 16.62 9.89
C LEU A 470 -17.46 17.11 11.31
N PRO A 471 -16.56 18.09 11.51
CA PRO A 471 -16.44 18.72 12.80
C PRO A 471 -17.72 19.43 13.21
N ASP A 472 -17.93 19.55 14.52
CA ASP A 472 -19.11 20.21 15.11
C ASP A 472 -19.15 21.71 14.76
N ARG A 473 -17.98 22.29 14.48
CA ARG A 473 -17.79 23.68 14.07
C ARG A 473 -16.46 23.87 13.35
N SER A 474 -16.35 24.95 12.56
CA SER A 474 -15.06 25.44 12.08
C SER A 474 -14.17 25.91 13.23
N LEU A 475 -12.85 25.89 13.00
CA LEU A 475 -11.85 26.27 13.99
C LEU A 475 -12.13 27.70 14.51
N PRO A 476 -12.38 27.90 15.83
CA PRO A 476 -12.79 29.21 16.37
C PRO A 476 -11.85 30.36 16.02
N LEU A 477 -10.54 30.07 15.90
CA LEU A 477 -9.51 31.03 15.47
C LEU A 477 -9.86 31.77 14.17
N LEU A 478 -10.57 31.13 13.24
CA LEU A 478 -10.93 31.74 11.95
C LEU A 478 -11.89 32.93 12.11
N ARG A 479 -12.63 33.04 13.23
CA ARG A 479 -13.46 34.22 13.52
C ARG A 479 -12.63 35.48 13.79
N HIS A 480 -11.37 35.32 14.17
CA HIS A 480 -10.44 36.41 14.47
C HIS A 480 -9.46 36.70 13.32
N ARG A 481 -9.59 36.00 12.18
CA ARG A 481 -8.65 36.10 11.06
C ARG A 481 -9.34 36.36 9.71
N PRO A 482 -10.03 37.49 9.54
CA PRO A 482 -10.68 37.83 8.26
C PRO A 482 -9.68 37.89 7.10
N GLU A 483 -8.50 38.47 7.31
CA GLU A 483 -7.46 38.54 6.28
C GLU A 483 -6.94 37.15 5.85
N SER A 484 -6.82 36.20 6.79
CA SER A 484 -6.43 34.83 6.45
C SER A 484 -7.52 34.11 5.66
N ILE A 485 -8.80 34.42 5.92
CA ILE A 485 -9.92 33.89 5.11
C ILE A 485 -9.82 34.40 3.67
N ASP A 486 -9.54 35.69 3.46
CA ASP A 486 -9.37 36.26 2.12
C ASP A 486 -8.16 35.65 1.38
N LYS A 487 -7.05 35.42 2.09
CA LYS A 487 -5.91 34.69 1.54
C LYS A 487 -6.28 33.25 1.15
N ALA A 488 -7.07 32.56 1.97
CA ALA A 488 -7.53 31.20 1.65
C ALA A 488 -8.43 31.18 0.40
N GLU A 489 -9.26 32.21 0.18
CA GLU A 489 -10.01 32.36 -1.08
C GLU A 489 -9.10 32.43 -2.31
N ALA A 490 -8.00 33.19 -2.22
CA ALA A 490 -7.01 33.24 -3.30
C ALA A 490 -6.34 31.88 -3.56
N MET A 491 -6.13 31.08 -2.51
CA MET A 491 -5.60 29.71 -2.63
C MET A 491 -6.62 28.76 -3.26
N PHE A 492 -7.89 28.80 -2.86
CA PHE A 492 -8.97 28.04 -3.52
C PHE A 492 -9.08 28.41 -5.00
N ALA A 493 -8.97 29.69 -5.34
CA ALA A 493 -8.96 30.15 -6.74
C ALA A 493 -7.74 29.62 -7.51
N ARG A 494 -6.56 29.52 -6.87
CA ARG A 494 -5.36 28.91 -7.47
C ARG A 494 -5.57 27.42 -7.73
N ILE A 495 -6.12 26.67 -6.78
CA ILE A 495 -6.44 25.25 -6.94
C ILE A 495 -7.41 25.03 -8.11
N ARG A 496 -8.44 25.89 -8.24
CA ARG A 496 -9.38 25.81 -9.36
C ARG A 496 -8.72 26.09 -10.72
N ARG A 497 -7.84 27.09 -10.81
CA ARG A 497 -7.06 27.36 -12.04
C ARG A 497 -6.14 26.19 -12.39
N GLU A 498 -5.53 25.60 -11.38
CA GLU A 498 -4.67 24.43 -11.55
C GLU A 498 -5.46 23.23 -12.06
N ALA A 499 -6.62 22.93 -11.47
CA ALA A 499 -7.51 21.88 -11.93
C ALA A 499 -7.89 22.03 -13.42
N GLU A 500 -8.23 23.25 -13.86
CA GLU A 500 -8.55 23.52 -15.27
C GLU A 500 -7.33 23.39 -16.21
N ARG A 501 -6.14 23.80 -15.74
CA ARG A 501 -4.89 23.57 -16.46
C ARG A 501 -4.62 22.08 -16.64
N LEU A 502 -4.73 21.28 -15.58
CA LEU A 502 -4.55 19.83 -15.63
C LEU A 502 -5.54 19.18 -16.62
N ARG A 503 -6.81 19.58 -16.58
CA ARG A 503 -7.87 19.06 -17.46
C ARG A 503 -7.54 19.23 -18.95
N THR A 504 -6.83 20.29 -19.31
CA THR A 504 -6.54 20.66 -20.70
C THR A 504 -5.12 20.31 -21.15
N SER A 505 -4.22 20.00 -20.22
CA SER A 505 -2.79 19.77 -20.51
C SER A 505 -2.37 18.30 -20.39
N LEU A 506 -3.07 17.52 -19.55
CA LEU A 506 -2.70 16.13 -19.32
C LEU A 506 -3.24 15.21 -20.44
N PRO A 507 -2.45 14.23 -20.91
CA PRO A 507 -2.96 13.16 -21.73
C PRO A 507 -3.88 12.25 -20.90
N THR A 508 -4.68 11.41 -21.57
CA THR A 508 -5.36 10.32 -20.87
C THR A 508 -4.31 9.38 -20.27
N ASN A 509 -4.63 8.76 -19.14
CA ASN A 509 -3.75 7.77 -18.50
C ASN A 509 -3.48 6.58 -19.44
N TYR A 510 -4.47 6.20 -20.25
CA TYR A 510 -4.31 5.19 -21.30
C TYR A 510 -3.28 5.60 -22.36
N ASP A 511 -3.39 6.80 -22.94
CA ASP A 511 -2.46 7.27 -23.96
C ASP A 511 -1.04 7.39 -23.43
N TYR A 512 -0.89 7.87 -22.19
CA TYR A 512 0.42 7.98 -21.55
C TYR A 512 1.03 6.60 -21.31
N LEU A 513 0.30 5.64 -20.73
CA LEU A 513 0.77 4.28 -20.52
C LEU A 513 1.14 3.55 -21.83
N ARG A 514 0.42 3.82 -22.93
CA ARG A 514 0.77 3.31 -24.26
C ARG A 514 2.12 3.88 -24.72
N SER A 515 2.34 5.18 -24.57
CA SER A 515 3.60 5.84 -24.98
C SER A 515 4.82 5.30 -24.24
N LEU A 516 4.68 4.94 -22.96
CA LEU A 516 5.76 4.32 -22.17
C LEU A 516 6.21 2.96 -22.72
N ARG A 517 5.33 2.22 -23.41
CA ARG A 517 5.69 0.93 -24.04
C ARG A 517 6.23 1.07 -25.45
N GLU A 518 5.71 2.01 -26.22
CA GLU A 518 6.17 2.24 -27.60
C GLU A 518 7.57 2.86 -27.65
N GLY A 519 7.94 3.68 -26.66
CA GLY A 519 9.29 4.24 -26.53
C GLY A 519 10.38 3.20 -26.27
N ASP A 520 10.08 2.13 -25.52
CA ASP A 520 11.02 1.04 -25.23
C ASP A 520 11.32 0.17 -26.47
N ALA A 521 10.35 0.01 -27.37
CA ALA A 521 10.54 -0.72 -28.63
C ALA A 521 11.52 -0.01 -29.60
N GLY A 522 11.69 1.31 -29.46
CA GLY A 522 12.64 2.11 -30.24
C GLY A 522 14.09 2.00 -29.77
N LEU A 523 14.32 1.84 -28.46
CA LEU A 523 15.66 1.73 -27.86
C LEU A 523 16.29 0.34 -28.03
N SER A 524 15.49 -0.71 -28.27
CA SER A 524 15.97 -2.06 -28.57
C SER A 524 16.49 -2.24 -30.02
N ARG A 525 16.41 -1.23 -30.90
CA ARG A 525 16.78 -1.35 -32.33
C ARG A 525 18.05 -0.61 -32.75
N SER A 526 18.87 -0.13 -31.82
CA SER A 526 20.15 0.52 -32.14
C SER A 526 21.36 -0.20 -31.52
N GLN A 527 21.61 -1.43 -31.96
CA GLN A 527 22.98 -1.93 -32.08
C GLN A 527 23.19 -2.46 -33.50
N PRO A 528 24.03 -1.83 -34.34
CA PRO A 528 24.49 -2.46 -35.56
C PRO A 528 25.42 -3.61 -35.15
N GLY A 529 25.05 -4.83 -35.53
CA GLY A 529 25.89 -6.01 -35.36
C GLY A 529 27.24 -5.84 -36.08
N PRO A 530 28.30 -6.54 -35.63
CA PRO A 530 29.63 -6.39 -36.21
C PRO A 530 29.62 -6.85 -37.68
N THR A 531 30.03 -5.95 -38.56
CA THR A 531 30.25 -6.20 -39.98
C THR A 531 31.35 -7.24 -40.13
N LEU A 532 31.03 -8.42 -40.66
CA LEU A 532 32.00 -9.44 -41.06
C LEU A 532 32.81 -8.91 -42.25
N ALA A 533 34.12 -8.75 -42.05
CA ALA A 533 35.06 -8.49 -43.13
C ALA A 533 35.19 -9.72 -44.03
N ALA A 534 35.09 -9.52 -45.34
CA ALA A 534 35.33 -10.53 -46.35
C ALA A 534 36.83 -10.87 -46.44
N PRO A 535 37.21 -12.12 -46.78
CA PRO A 535 38.60 -12.51 -46.92
C PRO A 535 39.17 -12.05 -48.26
N GLU A 536 40.28 -11.31 -48.23
CA GLU A 536 41.14 -11.11 -49.39
C GLU A 536 41.94 -12.39 -49.66
N ILE A 537 41.84 -12.87 -50.89
CA ILE A 537 42.64 -13.94 -51.46
C ILE A 537 43.90 -13.29 -52.03
N LEU A 538 45.08 -13.71 -51.55
CA LEU A 538 46.29 -13.91 -52.34
C LEU A 538 47.17 -14.98 -51.69
#